data_AF-E6PIV5-F1
#
_entry.id   AF-E6PIV5-F1
#
_cell.length_a   1.000
_cell.length_b   1.000
_cell.length_c   1.000
_cell.angle_alpha   90.00
_cell.angle_beta   90.00
_cell.angle_gamma   90.00
#
_symmetry.space_group_name_H-M   'P 1'
#
loop_
_entity.id
_entity.type
_entity.pdbx_description
1 polymer ?
#
loop_
_entity_poly.entity_id
_entity_poly.type
_entity_poly.pdbx_seq_one_letter_code
_entity_poly.pdbx_strand_id
1 'polypeptide(L)' 'MLHRHLTGTNGTSLAALDDVLDRGEVADWLWLRDLVATDRDVARKVLHLCRSHHMYGTSNLWARYVQSLYNDAL' A
#
# COMPACT_ATOMS: atom_id res chain seq x y z
N MET A 1 -1.62 19.14 -2.53
CA MET A 1 -2.43 18.83 -3.73
C MET A 1 -3.67 18.09 -3.27
N LEU A 2 -4.86 18.36 -3.81
CA LEU A 2 -6.04 17.54 -3.51
C LEU A 2 -5.81 16.14 -4.10
N HIS A 3 -5.68 15.13 -3.24
CA HIS A 3 -5.49 13.72 -3.60
C HIS A 3 -6.74 13.20 -4.32
N ARG A 4 -6.86 13.51 -5.62
CA ARG A 4 -8.03 13.24 -6.47
C ARG A 4 -8.37 11.74 -6.56
N HIS A 5 -7.45 10.85 -6.17
CA HIS A 5 -7.66 9.39 -6.12
C HIS A 5 -8.16 8.86 -4.76
N LEU A 6 -8.11 9.65 -3.68
CA LEU A 6 -8.47 9.19 -2.33
C LEU A 6 -9.90 9.59 -1.90
N THR A 7 -10.61 10.38 -2.70
CA THR A 7 -11.93 10.95 -2.33
C THR A 7 -13.14 10.18 -2.87
N GLY A 8 -12.95 8.93 -3.32
CA GLY A 8 -14.04 8.05 -3.70
C GLY A 8 -13.84 6.63 -3.16
N THR A 9 -14.89 5.81 -3.26
CA THR A 9 -14.91 4.36 -3.01
C THR A 9 -13.82 3.55 -3.74
N ASN A 10 -12.97 4.20 -4.55
CA ASN A 10 -11.90 3.63 -5.37
C ASN A 10 -10.47 3.85 -4.81
N GLY A 11 -10.31 4.50 -3.66
CA GLY A 11 -8.99 4.80 -3.07
C GLY A 11 -8.14 3.57 -2.68
N THR A 12 -8.75 2.38 -2.63
CA THR A 12 -8.07 1.11 -2.30
C THR A 12 -8.11 0.10 -3.46
N SER A 13 -8.37 0.58 -4.68
CA SER A 13 -8.20 -0.23 -5.88
C SER A 13 -6.74 -0.60 -6.10
N LEU A 14 -6.45 -1.72 -6.77
CA LEU A 14 -5.07 -2.16 -7.03
C LEU A 14 -4.28 -1.08 -7.76
N ALA A 15 -4.86 -0.41 -8.76
CA ALA A 15 -4.19 0.66 -9.50
C ALA A 15 -3.88 1.89 -8.63
N ALA A 16 -4.78 2.26 -7.71
CA ALA A 16 -4.54 3.38 -6.80
C ALA A 16 -3.43 3.04 -5.79
N LEU A 17 -3.43 1.82 -5.25
CA LEU A 17 -2.39 1.35 -4.34
C LEU A 17 -1.04 1.24 -5.05
N ASP A 18 -1.03 0.77 -6.30
CA ASP A 18 0.17 0.68 -7.12
C ASP A 18 0.80 2.06 -7.36
N ASP A 19 0.00 3.06 -7.71
CA ASP A 19 0.47 4.44 -7.91
C ASP A 19 1.01 5.05 -6.60
N VAL A 20 0.38 4.78 -5.46
CA VAL A 20 0.89 5.21 -4.15
C VAL A 20 2.23 4.55 -3.80
N LEU A 21 2.37 3.25 -4.09
CA LEU A 21 3.58 2.49 -3.80
C LEU A 21 4.76 2.85 -4.74
N ASP A 22 4.47 3.18 -6.00
CA ASP A 22 5.48 3.53 -7.01
C ASP A 22 5.84 5.03 -6.99
N ARG A 23 4.85 5.91 -6.78
CA ARG A 23 5.00 7.37 -6.98
C ARG A 23 4.47 8.24 -5.85
N GLY A 24 3.93 7.63 -4.79
CA GLY A 24 3.36 8.36 -3.67
C GLY A 24 4.40 9.19 -2.91
N GLU A 25 3.93 10.27 -2.29
CA GLU A 25 4.73 11.08 -1.38
C GLU A 25 4.64 10.55 0.05
N VAL A 26 5.44 11.11 0.97
CA VAL A 26 5.45 10.71 2.39
C VAL A 26 4.04 10.77 3.02
N ALA A 27 3.22 11.73 2.64
CA ALA A 27 1.85 11.84 3.14
C ALA A 27 0.96 10.66 2.69
N ASP A 28 1.08 10.23 1.43
CA ASP A 28 0.37 9.06 0.91
C ASP A 28 0.84 7.78 1.62
N TRP A 29 2.13 7.69 1.91
CA TRP A 29 2.69 6.54 2.64
C TRP A 29 2.23 6.50 4.10
N LEU A 30 2.10 7.64 4.78
CA LEU A 30 1.53 7.69 6.14
C LEU A 30 0.07 7.23 6.15
N TRP A 31 -0.72 7.69 5.17
CA TRP A 31 -2.09 7.23 5.01
C TRP A 31 -2.16 5.71 4.75
N LEU A 32 -1.33 5.20 3.83
CA LEU A 32 -1.31 3.77 3.51
C LEU A 32 -0.86 2.93 4.70
N ARG A 33 0.11 3.43 5.50
CA ARG A 33 0.59 2.76 6.72
C ARG A 33 -0.56 2.54 7.70
N ASP A 34 -1.31 3.59 7.98
CA ASP A 34 -2.43 3.54 8.94
C ASP A 34 -3.56 2.64 8.42
N LEU A 35 -3.79 2.66 7.10
CA LEU A 35 -4.80 1.81 6.46
C LEU A 35 -4.41 0.33 6.48
N VAL A 36 -3.17 -0.04 6.13
CA VAL A 36 -2.68 -1.42 6.15
C VAL A 36 -2.69 -2.01 7.56
N ALA A 37 -2.49 -1.18 8.58
CA ALA A 37 -2.55 -1.60 9.98
C ALA A 37 -3.97 -1.92 10.47
N THR A 38 -5.01 -1.37 9.82
CA THR A 38 -6.41 -1.49 10.24
C THR A 38 -7.29 -2.29 9.28
N ASP A 39 -6.87 -2.44 8.02
CA ASP A 39 -7.59 -3.16 6.97
C ASP A 39 -6.73 -4.29 6.38
N ARG A 40 -7.13 -5.52 6.70
CA ARG A 40 -6.44 -6.74 6.27
C ARG A 40 -6.57 -7.00 4.76
N ASP A 41 -7.62 -6.52 4.11
CA ASP A 41 -7.79 -6.66 2.66
C ASP A 41 -6.81 -5.76 1.90
N VAL A 42 -6.65 -4.52 2.37
CA VAL A 42 -5.64 -3.59 1.84
C VAL A 42 -4.24 -4.16 2.04
N ALA A 43 -3.94 -4.74 3.21
CA ALA A 43 -2.66 -5.38 3.48
C ALA A 43 -2.33 -6.50 2.47
N ARG A 44 -3.31 -7.35 2.13
CA ARG A 44 -3.14 -8.40 1.11
C ARG A 44 -2.91 -7.83 -0.28
N LYS A 45 -3.64 -6.78 -0.66
CA LYS A 45 -3.46 -6.10 -1.96
C LYS A 45 -2.05 -5.51 -2.08
N VAL A 46 -1.55 -4.84 -1.04
CA VAL A 46 -0.18 -4.31 -1.01
C VAL A 46 0.84 -5.43 -1.17
N LEU A 47 0.71 -6.53 -0.41
CA LEU A 47 1.61 -7.69 -0.57
C LEU A 47 1.55 -8.30 -1.97
N HIS A 48 0.36 -8.40 -2.56
CA HIS A 48 0.19 -8.86 -3.92
C HIS A 48 0.96 -7.98 -4.92
N LEU A 49 0.80 -6.65 -4.82
CA LEU A 49 1.49 -5.70 -5.69
C LEU A 49 3.01 -5.79 -5.53
N CYS A 50 3.52 -5.77 -4.30
CA CYS A 50 4.95 -5.90 -4.01
C CYS A 50 5.58 -7.20 -4.53
N ARG A 51 4.80 -8.30 -4.62
CA ARG A 51 5.24 -9.59 -5.19
C ARG A 51 5.11 -9.63 -6.71
N SER A 52 4.16 -8.87 -7.28
CA SER A 52 3.83 -8.92 -8.71
C SER A 52 4.86 -8.20 -9.59
N HIS A 53 5.45 -7.10 -9.10
CA HIS A 53 6.55 -6.44 -9.77
C HIS A 53 7.39 -5.62 -8.77
N HIS A 54 8.62 -5.29 -9.16
CA HIS A 54 9.53 -4.53 -8.32
C HIS A 54 9.35 -3.02 -8.52
N MET A 55 8.71 -2.36 -7.56
CA MET A 55 8.73 -0.91 -7.39
C MET A 55 10.04 -0.52 -6.69
N TYR A 56 10.81 0.38 -7.28
CA TYR A 56 12.20 0.63 -6.87
C TYR A 56 12.28 1.08 -5.40
N GLY A 57 12.82 0.21 -4.54
CA GLY A 57 13.03 0.46 -3.11
C GLY A 57 11.79 0.31 -2.22
N THR A 58 10.59 0.64 -2.71
CA THR A 58 9.35 0.60 -1.92
C THR A 58 8.78 -0.81 -1.78
N SER A 59 8.85 -1.64 -2.82
CA SER A 59 8.31 -3.01 -2.82
C SER A 59 8.84 -3.87 -1.65
N ASN A 60 10.15 -3.91 -1.44
CA ASN A 60 10.77 -4.65 -0.34
C ASN A 60 10.45 -4.04 1.03
N LEU A 61 10.44 -2.72 1.14
CA LEU A 61 10.13 -2.03 2.39
C LEU A 61 8.69 -2.34 2.84
N TRP A 62 7.73 -2.15 1.95
CA TRP A 62 6.32 -2.38 2.23
C TRP A 62 6.02 -3.85 2.48
N ALA A 63 6.58 -4.78 1.71
CA ALA A 63 6.40 -6.20 1.95
C ALA A 63 6.83 -6.60 3.37
N ARG A 64 8.03 -6.16 3.79
CA ARG A 64 8.54 -6.44 5.14
C ARG A 64 7.71 -5.77 6.23
N TYR A 65 7.27 -4.53 5.99
CA TYR A 65 6.42 -3.81 6.93
C TYR A 65 5.09 -4.55 7.15
N VAL A 66 4.39 -4.93 6.07
CA VAL A 66 3.13 -5.66 6.17
C VAL A 66 3.33 -7.02 6.84
N GLN A 67 4.39 -7.76 6.49
CA GLN A 67 4.70 -9.04 7.16
C GLN A 67 4.91 -8.88 8.66
N SER A 68 5.59 -7.81 9.09
CA SER A 68 5.82 -7.52 10.51
C SER A 68 4.55 -7.21 11.29
N LEU A 69 3.54 -6.60 10.65
CA LEU A 69 2.25 -6.29 11.29
C LEU A 69 1.41 -7.55 11.52
N TYR A 70 1.53 -8.53 10.63
CA TYR A 70 0.66 -9.71 10.63
C TYR A 70 1.37 -11.01 11.00
N ASN A 71 2.64 -10.97 11.41
CA ASN A 71 3.46 -12.14 11.76
C ASN A 71 3.34 -13.25 10.70
N ASP A 72 3.49 -12.90 9.42
CA ASP A 72 3.35 -13.80 8.25
C ASP A 72 1.96 -14.45 8.04
N ALA A 73 0.91 -14.00 8.75
CA ALA A 73 -0.44 -14.55 8.64
C ALA A 73 -1.26 -14.04 7.43
N LEU A 74 -0.59 -13.56 6.36
CA LEU A 74 -1.15 -13.02 5.12
C LEU A 74 -0.50 -13.62 3.86
#